data_AF-A0A174QQ58-F1
#
_entry.id   AF-A0A174QQ58-F1
#
_cell.length_a   1.000
_cell.length_b   1.000
_cell.length_c   1.000
_cell.angle_alpha   90.00
_cell.angle_beta   90.00
_cell.angle_gamma   90.00
#
_symmetry.space_group_name_H-M   'P 1'
#
loop_
_entity.id
_entity.type
_entity.pdbx_description
1 polymer ?
#
loop_
_entity_poly.entity_id
_entity_poly.type
_entity_poly.pdbx_seq_one_letter_code
_entity_poly.pdbx_strand_id
1 'polypeptide(L)'
;MNDILISVTSEEFHKNVIIKFPNILDGLDTFPNFTLEPKNVYSGEDEMIDYILKIFKLNNSFCYIDFYLDKLSEEDKENLVNLVPEEDRKLLKANLTIENYSNYFKVEHIRLIPFLTRLSTRENFFITFYFTEIPITIWGNYGMKFPCFCLNQNDLTFYINRLK
;
A
#
# COMPACT_ATOMS: atom_id res chain seq x y z
N MET A 1 2.74 -17.84 12.66
CA MET A 1 3.04 -17.36 11.30
C MET A 1 2.90 -15.86 11.35
N ASN A 2 3.97 -15.13 11.03
CA ASN A 2 4.13 -13.72 11.41
C ASN A 2 3.32 -12.81 10.49
N ASP A 3 2.23 -12.27 11.01
CA ASP A 3 1.50 -11.14 10.43
C ASP A 3 2.18 -9.82 10.78
N ILE A 4 3.48 -9.75 10.52
CA ILE A 4 4.35 -8.66 10.93
C ILE A 4 5.10 -8.16 9.70
N LEU A 5 5.13 -6.84 9.55
CA LEU A 5 5.92 -6.14 8.54
C LEU A 5 7.41 -6.38 8.78
N ILE A 6 8.19 -6.40 7.71
CA ILE A 6 9.64 -6.55 7.81
C ILE A 6 10.24 -5.19 7.48
N SER A 7 10.83 -4.51 8.47
CA SER A 7 11.51 -3.23 8.23
C SER A 7 12.69 -3.44 7.29
N VAL A 8 12.86 -2.54 6.32
CA VAL A 8 13.99 -2.53 5.38
C VAL A 8 14.75 -1.23 5.46
N THR A 9 15.99 -1.23 4.97
CA THR A 9 16.78 0.01 4.86
C THR A 9 16.32 0.85 3.66
N SER A 10 16.56 2.16 3.71
CA SER A 10 16.30 3.03 2.55
C SER A 10 17.14 2.62 1.33
N GLU A 11 18.37 2.15 1.53
CA GLU A 11 19.23 1.64 0.45
C GLU A 11 18.60 0.44 -0.25
N GLU A 12 18.14 -0.55 0.53
CA GLU A 12 17.45 -1.72 -0.01
C GLU A 12 16.19 -1.34 -0.77
N PHE A 13 15.36 -0.46 -0.21
CA PHE A 13 14.16 0.03 -0.87
C PHE A 13 14.50 0.71 -2.21
N HIS A 14 15.43 1.67 -2.22
CA HIS A 14 15.77 2.43 -3.42
C HIS A 14 16.44 1.58 -4.52
N LYS A 15 17.13 0.50 -4.13
CA LYS A 15 17.72 -0.48 -5.05
C LYS A 15 16.66 -1.32 -5.76
N ASN A 16 15.58 -1.68 -5.07
CA ASN A 16 14.59 -2.63 -5.58
C ASN A 16 13.34 -1.96 -6.18
N VAL A 17 12.92 -0.80 -5.67
CA VAL A 17 11.73 -0.09 -6.14
C VAL A 17 12.09 0.89 -7.24
N ILE A 18 11.53 0.69 -8.44
CA ILE A 18 11.83 1.49 -9.63
C ILE A 18 10.93 2.73 -9.72
N ILE A 19 9.62 2.55 -9.57
CA ILE A 19 8.62 3.62 -9.73
C ILE A 19 8.46 4.36 -8.40
N LYS A 20 9.21 5.45 -8.24
CA LYS A 20 9.19 6.30 -7.05
C LYS A 20 9.36 7.76 -7.47
N PHE A 21 8.55 8.64 -6.90
CA PHE A 21 8.53 10.07 -7.21
C PHE A 21 7.96 10.85 -6.01
N PRO A 22 8.34 12.11 -5.81
CA PRO A 22 8.04 12.84 -4.59
C PRO A 22 6.62 13.43 -4.54
N ASN A 23 5.99 13.67 -5.69
CA ASN A 23 4.65 14.23 -5.76
C ASN A 23 3.85 13.62 -6.92
N ILE A 24 2.52 13.64 -6.80
CA ILE A 24 1.64 12.97 -7.76
C ILE A 24 1.73 13.52 -9.18
N LEU A 25 1.99 14.82 -9.35
CA LEU A 25 2.07 15.44 -10.68
C LEU A 25 3.25 14.86 -11.47
N ASP A 26 4.41 14.70 -10.82
CA ASP A 26 5.57 14.03 -11.42
C ASP A 26 5.22 12.62 -11.87
N GLY A 27 4.44 11.89 -11.06
CA GLY A 27 3.98 10.55 -11.38
C GLY A 27 3.09 10.51 -12.62
N LEU A 28 2.11 11.41 -12.69
CA LEU A 28 1.16 11.53 -13.81
C LEU A 28 1.85 11.92 -15.12
N ASP A 29 2.88 12.77 -15.05
CA ASP A 29 3.64 13.23 -16.21
C ASP A 29 4.68 12.21 -16.69
N THR A 30 5.20 11.38 -15.79
CA THR A 30 6.34 10.48 -16.09
C THR A 30 5.90 9.06 -16.44
N PHE A 31 4.88 8.52 -15.77
CA PHE A 31 4.53 7.10 -15.85
C PHE A 31 3.16 6.88 -16.51
N PRO A 32 3.03 5.86 -17.39
CA PRO A 32 1.73 5.35 -17.78
C PRO A 32 0.89 5.02 -16.55
N ASN A 33 -0.30 5.58 -16.46
CA ASN A 33 -1.10 5.54 -15.25
C ASN A 33 -2.58 5.23 -15.50
N PHE A 34 -3.25 4.79 -14.45
CA PHE A 34 -4.70 4.65 -14.36
C PHE A 34 -5.13 4.84 -12.91
N THR A 35 -6.43 4.86 -12.65
CA THR A 35 -6.97 5.00 -11.29
C THR A 35 -7.82 3.78 -10.97
N LEU A 36 -7.56 3.16 -9.83
CA LEU A 36 -8.49 2.22 -9.23
C LEU A 36 -9.56 3.01 -8.47
N GLU A 37 -10.81 2.73 -8.80
CA GLU A 37 -11.98 3.33 -8.18
C GLU A 37 -13.02 2.23 -7.95
N PRO A 38 -13.76 2.26 -6.82
CA PRO A 38 -14.81 1.29 -6.59
C PRO A 38 -15.96 1.47 -7.59
N LYS A 39 -16.49 0.36 -8.08
CA LYS A 39 -17.66 0.35 -8.98
C LYS A 39 -18.95 0.60 -8.20
N ASN A 40 -19.02 0.16 -6.94
CA ASN A 40 -20.15 0.38 -6.06
C ASN A 40 -19.73 1.15 -4.79
N VAL A 41 -20.42 2.27 -4.55
CA VAL A 41 -20.15 3.18 -3.42
C VAL A 41 -20.36 2.49 -2.06
N TYR A 42 -21.27 1.53 -1.97
CA TYR A 42 -21.58 0.83 -0.71
C TYR A 42 -20.55 -0.25 -0.32
N SER A 43 -19.77 -0.74 -1.29
CA SER A 43 -18.76 -1.80 -1.11
C SER A 43 -17.34 -1.31 -1.44
N GLY A 44 -17.12 -0.01 -1.42
CA GLY A 44 -15.89 0.57 -1.97
C GLY A 44 -14.61 0.11 -1.27
N GLU A 45 -14.64 -0.02 0.06
CA GLU A 45 -13.49 -0.53 0.83
C GLU A 45 -13.16 -1.99 0.46
N ASP A 46 -14.17 -2.87 0.40
CA ASP A 46 -13.98 -4.28 0.05
C ASP A 46 -13.46 -4.45 -1.38
N GLU A 47 -14.00 -3.67 -2.33
CA GLU A 47 -13.51 -3.67 -3.71
C GLU A 47 -12.06 -3.21 -3.81
N MET A 48 -11.68 -2.18 -3.05
CA MET A 48 -10.30 -1.73 -3.01
C MET A 48 -9.39 -2.80 -2.42
N ILE A 49 -9.79 -3.45 -1.33
CA ILE A 49 -9.06 -4.59 -0.74
C ILE A 49 -8.88 -5.69 -1.79
N ASP A 50 -9.93 -6.04 -2.53
CA ASP A 50 -9.88 -7.07 -3.57
C ASP A 50 -8.92 -6.70 -4.72
N TYR A 51 -8.91 -5.44 -5.16
CA TYR A 51 -7.94 -4.98 -6.16
C TYR A 51 -6.50 -5.13 -5.67
N ILE A 52 -6.18 -4.63 -4.47
CA ILE A 52 -4.81 -4.71 -3.94
C ILE A 52 -4.42 -6.17 -3.68
N LEU A 53 -5.32 -7.02 -3.18
CA LEU A 53 -5.08 -8.46 -3.02
C LEU A 53 -4.78 -9.15 -4.35
N LYS A 54 -5.51 -8.79 -5.41
CA LYS A 54 -5.29 -9.34 -6.75
C LYS A 54 -3.92 -8.93 -7.30
N ILE A 55 -3.55 -7.65 -7.16
CA ILE A 55 -2.23 -7.14 -7.57
C ILE A 55 -1.12 -7.80 -6.76
N PHE A 56 -1.32 -7.98 -5.45
CA PHE A 56 -0.37 -8.67 -4.58
C PHE A 56 -0.11 -10.11 -5.04
N LYS A 57 -1.15 -10.87 -5.37
CA LYS A 57 -1.01 -12.22 -5.92
C LYS A 57 -0.30 -12.24 -7.28
N LEU A 58 -0.57 -11.27 -8.15
CA LEU A 58 0.08 -11.14 -9.46
C LEU A 58 1.59 -10.82 -9.34
N ASN A 59 2.00 -10.21 -8.23
CA ASN A 59 3.38 -9.82 -7.95
C ASN A 59 4.04 -10.76 -6.93
N ASN A 60 3.84 -12.07 -7.09
CA ASN A 60 4.47 -13.10 -6.26
C ASN A 60 4.20 -12.96 -4.75
N SER A 61 3.07 -12.36 -4.37
CA SER A 61 2.69 -12.14 -2.97
C SER A 61 3.74 -11.35 -2.18
N PHE A 62 4.28 -10.33 -2.82
CA PHE A 62 5.33 -9.48 -2.27
C PHE A 62 5.14 -8.01 -2.69
N CYS A 63 5.30 -7.08 -1.75
CA CYS A 63 5.46 -5.67 -2.06
C CYS A 63 6.26 -4.94 -0.98
N TYR A 64 6.70 -3.73 -1.30
CA TYR A 64 7.13 -2.75 -0.32
C TYR A 64 6.00 -1.77 -0.03
N ILE A 65 6.03 -1.17 1.15
CA ILE A 65 5.19 -0.03 1.52
C ILE A 65 6.05 1.08 2.14
N ASP A 66 5.56 2.32 2.05
CA ASP A 66 5.95 3.34 3.01
C ASP A 66 4.99 3.33 4.19
N PHE A 67 5.54 3.39 5.39
CA PHE A 67 4.77 3.45 6.62
C PHE A 67 5.54 4.27 7.65
N TYR A 68 5.22 5.56 7.75
CA TYR A 68 5.91 6.51 8.64
C TYR A 68 5.50 6.37 10.11
N LEU A 69 5.60 5.15 10.65
CA LEU A 69 5.24 4.82 12.04
C LEU A 69 6.08 5.56 13.08
N ASP A 70 7.33 5.85 12.75
CA ASP A 70 8.27 6.60 13.56
C ASP A 70 7.88 8.08 13.76
N LYS A 71 7.08 8.63 12.84
CA LYS A 71 6.57 10.00 12.89
C LYS A 71 5.32 10.15 13.76
N LEU A 72 4.68 9.05 14.17
CA LEU A 72 3.52 9.08 15.04
C LEU A 72 3.97 9.28 16.49
N SER A 73 3.40 10.27 17.18
CA SER A 73 3.52 10.37 18.64
C SER A 73 2.86 9.17 19.32
N GLU A 74 3.16 8.90 20.60
CA GLU A 74 2.46 7.83 21.33
C GLU A 74 0.95 8.08 21.38
N GLU A 75 0.51 9.35 21.48
CA GLU A 75 -0.90 9.72 21.38
C GLU A 75 -1.50 9.38 20.00
N ASP A 76 -0.79 9.69 18.92
CA ASP A 76 -1.26 9.36 17.57
C ASP A 76 -1.32 7.85 17.32
N LYS A 77 -0.38 7.09 17.90
CA LYS A 77 -0.40 5.61 17.86
C LYS A 77 -1.61 5.07 18.59
N GLU A 78 -1.92 5.59 19.78
CA GLU A 78 -3.13 5.20 20.53
C GLU A 78 -4.41 5.57 19.77
N ASN A 79 -4.46 6.77 19.19
CA ASN A 79 -5.57 7.22 18.34
C ASN A 79 -5.76 6.29 17.14
N LEU A 80 -4.69 5.95 16.43
CA LEU A 80 -4.73 5.01 15.31
C LEU A 80 -5.27 3.64 15.72
N VAL A 81 -4.85 3.13 16.89
CA VAL A 81 -5.39 1.88 17.47
C VAL A 81 -6.88 1.97 17.76
N ASN A 82 -7.37 3.13 18.18
CA ASN A 82 -8.79 3.32 18.47
C ASN A 82 -9.64 3.43 17.19
N LEU A 83 -9.08 3.97 16.11
CA LEU A 83 -9.75 4.16 14.81
C LEU A 83 -9.84 2.89 13.97
N VAL A 84 -8.95 1.92 14.17
CA VAL A 84 -9.02 0.62 13.47
C VAL A 84 -10.02 -0.33 14.14
N PRO A 85 -10.74 -1.15 13.34
CA PRO A 85 -11.68 -2.13 13.88
C PRO A 85 -10.94 -3.17 14.74
N GLU A 86 -11.67 -3.81 15.65
CA GLU A 86 -11.09 -4.69 16.69
C GLU A 86 -10.23 -5.82 16.09
N GLU A 87 -10.65 -6.36 14.94
CA GLU A 87 -9.91 -7.38 14.18
C GLU A 87 -8.51 -6.93 13.75
N ASP A 88 -8.33 -5.64 13.48
CA ASP A 88 -7.07 -5.04 13.01
C ASP A 88 -6.20 -4.54 14.16
N ARG A 89 -6.77 -4.29 15.35
CA ARG A 89 -6.03 -3.75 16.50
C ARG A 89 -4.84 -4.62 16.87
N LYS A 90 -5.02 -5.94 16.83
CA LYS A 90 -3.95 -6.89 17.14
C LYS A 90 -2.82 -6.82 16.12
N LEU A 91 -3.16 -6.71 14.83
CA LEU A 91 -2.19 -6.54 13.75
C LEU A 91 -1.46 -5.21 13.89
N LEU A 92 -2.18 -4.10 14.05
CA LEU A 92 -1.58 -2.79 14.22
C LEU A 92 -0.63 -2.75 15.41
N LYS A 93 -1.06 -3.21 16.59
CA LYS A 93 -0.20 -3.25 17.78
C LYS A 93 1.08 -4.06 17.57
N ALA A 94 0.99 -5.21 16.90
CA ALA A 94 2.17 -6.03 16.60
C ALA A 94 3.15 -5.31 15.64
N ASN A 95 2.63 -4.46 14.76
CA ASN A 95 3.42 -3.71 13.79
C ASN A 95 3.96 -2.37 14.35
N LEU A 96 3.32 -1.79 15.36
CA LEU A 96 3.79 -0.58 16.06
C LEU A 96 5.04 -0.81 16.91
N THR A 97 5.33 -2.05 17.30
CA THR A 97 6.47 -2.41 18.16
C THR A 97 7.71 -2.86 17.40
N ILE A 98 7.70 -2.79 16.06
CA ILE A 98 8.83 -3.20 15.23
C ILE A 98 9.96 -2.15 15.38
N GLU A 99 11.20 -2.63 15.55
CA GLU A 99 12.37 -1.76 15.41
C GLU A 99 12.53 -1.35 13.94
N ASN A 100 12.51 -0.05 13.68
CA ASN A 100 12.47 0.48 12.33
C ASN A 100 13.86 0.93 11.88
N TYR A 101 14.36 0.36 10.78
CA TYR A 101 15.59 0.81 10.11
C TYR A 101 15.35 1.99 9.16
N SER A 102 14.09 2.14 8.68
CA SER A 102 13.62 3.24 7.85
C SER A 102 12.08 3.33 7.87
N ASN A 103 11.53 4.19 7.02
CA ASN A 103 10.08 4.32 6.77
C ASN A 103 9.52 3.25 5.83
N TYR A 104 10.35 2.32 5.35
CA TYR A 104 9.98 1.33 4.36
C TYR A 104 9.89 -0.06 4.97
N PHE A 105 8.90 -0.82 4.54
CA PHE A 105 8.65 -2.17 5.00
C PHE A 105 8.34 -3.10 3.85
N LYS A 106 8.67 -4.38 3.99
CA LYS A 106 8.18 -5.45 3.13
C LYS A 106 6.90 -6.04 3.69
N VAL A 107 6.00 -6.37 2.77
CA VAL A 107 4.79 -7.14 3.01
C VAL A 107 4.92 -8.46 2.27
N GLU A 108 5.04 -9.54 3.03
CA GLU A 108 5.14 -10.91 2.50
C GLU A 108 3.93 -11.77 2.87
N HIS A 109 3.06 -11.27 3.76
CA HIS A 109 1.90 -12.01 4.25
C HIS A 109 0.60 -11.38 3.76
N ILE A 110 -0.20 -12.14 3.00
CA ILE A 110 -1.44 -11.67 2.37
C ILE A 110 -2.46 -11.07 3.36
N ARG A 111 -2.51 -11.56 4.60
CA ARG A 111 -3.40 -11.04 5.66
C ARG A 111 -3.12 -9.58 6.05
N LEU A 112 -1.95 -9.03 5.73
CA LEU A 112 -1.64 -7.62 5.97
C LEU A 112 -2.31 -6.70 4.96
N ILE A 113 -2.63 -7.18 3.76
CA ILE A 113 -3.18 -6.35 2.67
C ILE A 113 -4.53 -5.72 3.02
N PRO A 114 -5.54 -6.46 3.55
CA PRO A 114 -6.80 -5.84 3.95
C PRO A 114 -6.60 -4.74 4.99
N PHE A 115 -5.83 -5.02 6.04
CA PHE A 115 -5.50 -4.07 7.10
C PHE A 115 -4.85 -2.79 6.55
N LEU A 116 -3.79 -2.91 5.75
CA LEU A 116 -3.07 -1.76 5.17
C LEU A 116 -3.96 -0.96 4.22
N THR A 117 -4.80 -1.65 3.43
CA THR A 117 -5.74 -0.97 2.53
C THR A 117 -6.78 -0.18 3.32
N ARG A 118 -7.32 -0.76 4.41
CA ARG A 118 -8.29 -0.09 5.30
C ARG A 118 -7.76 1.18 5.94
N LEU A 119 -6.48 1.20 6.30
CA LEU A 119 -5.85 2.41 6.82
C LEU A 119 -5.95 3.57 5.82
N SER A 120 -5.75 3.29 4.53
CA SER A 120 -5.85 4.30 3.47
C SER A 120 -7.29 4.65 3.10
N THR A 121 -8.19 3.67 2.97
CA THR A 121 -9.60 3.91 2.59
C THR A 121 -10.37 4.70 3.64
N ARG A 122 -10.01 4.56 4.92
CA ARG A 122 -10.61 5.28 6.05
C ARG A 122 -9.90 6.58 6.40
N GLU A 123 -8.92 6.98 5.60
CA GLU A 123 -8.10 8.19 5.82
C GLU A 123 -7.37 8.21 7.18
N ASN A 124 -7.18 7.04 7.79
CA ASN A 124 -6.47 6.90 9.06
C ASN A 124 -4.95 7.01 8.85
N PHE A 125 -4.44 6.42 7.77
CA PHE A 125 -3.03 6.46 7.42
C PHE A 125 -2.81 6.16 5.93
N PHE A 126 -2.09 7.03 5.23
CA PHE A 126 -1.81 6.88 3.80
C PHE A 126 -0.65 5.94 3.57
N ILE A 127 -0.89 4.91 2.77
CA ILE A 127 0.09 3.89 2.42
C ILE A 127 0.24 3.87 0.90
N THR A 128 1.48 3.92 0.46
CA THR A 128 1.84 3.63 -0.93
C THR A 128 2.30 2.19 -1.02
N PHE A 129 1.73 1.45 -1.97
CA PHE A 129 2.17 0.08 -2.28
C PHE A 129 3.10 0.10 -3.48
N TYR A 130 4.28 -0.53 -3.35
CA TYR A 130 5.29 -0.63 -4.40
C TYR A 130 5.51 -2.10 -4.76
N PHE A 131 4.98 -2.51 -5.91
CA PHE A 131 5.15 -3.85 -6.45
C PHE A 131 6.28 -3.85 -7.48
N THR A 132 7.09 -4.91 -7.48
CA THR A 132 8.38 -4.93 -8.20
C THR A 132 8.48 -6.01 -9.28
N GLU A 133 7.67 -7.07 -9.23
CA GLU A 133 7.69 -8.15 -10.24
C GLU A 133 7.12 -7.68 -11.58
N ILE A 134 5.91 -7.12 -11.54
CA ILE A 134 5.26 -6.43 -12.67
C ILE A 134 5.09 -4.99 -12.20
N PRO A 135 6.10 -4.11 -12.40
CA PRO A 135 6.22 -2.89 -11.63
C PRO A 135 4.97 -2.00 -11.65
N ILE A 136 4.40 -1.77 -10.48
CA ILE A 136 3.31 -0.84 -10.26
C ILE A 136 3.45 -0.19 -8.88
N THR A 137 3.27 1.14 -8.84
CA THR A 137 3.17 1.90 -7.60
C THR A 137 1.74 2.39 -7.46
N ILE A 138 1.15 2.16 -6.30
CA ILE A 138 -0.25 2.48 -6.00
C ILE A 138 -0.28 3.44 -4.83
N TRP A 139 -0.73 4.67 -5.07
CA TRP A 139 -0.85 5.68 -4.04
C TRP A 139 -2.21 5.54 -3.34
N GLY A 140 -2.18 5.39 -2.03
CA GLY A 140 -3.38 5.40 -1.19
C GLY A 140 -3.93 6.82 -1.00
N ASN A 141 -5.25 6.92 -1.15
CA ASN A 141 -6.11 8.07 -0.85
C ASN A 141 -6.06 9.31 -1.75
N TYR A 142 -7.01 9.35 -2.68
CA TYR A 142 -7.62 10.56 -3.23
C TYR A 142 -9.15 10.44 -3.20
N GLY A 143 -9.73 10.27 -2.01
CA GLY A 143 -11.19 10.10 -1.84
C GLY A 143 -11.69 8.77 -2.42
N MET A 144 -11.12 7.66 -1.90
CA MET A 144 -11.34 6.28 -2.40
C MET A 144 -10.81 5.99 -3.81
N LYS A 145 -10.07 6.93 -4.39
CA LYS A 145 -9.35 6.75 -5.66
C LYS A 145 -7.90 6.42 -5.37
N PHE A 146 -7.37 5.39 -6.03
CA PHE A 146 -6.00 4.92 -5.85
C PHE A 146 -5.27 5.07 -7.20
N PRO A 147 -4.52 6.18 -7.39
CA PRO A 147 -3.69 6.36 -8.57
C PRO A 147 -2.64 5.25 -8.67
N CYS A 148 -2.55 4.67 -9.85
CA CYS A 148 -1.68 3.54 -10.17
C CYS A 148 -0.72 3.94 -11.28
N PHE A 149 0.56 3.72 -11.06
CA PHE A 149 1.63 4.11 -11.98
C PHE A 149 2.41 2.87 -12.39
N CYS A 150 2.49 2.62 -13.69
CA CYS A 150 3.16 1.46 -14.27
C CYS A 150 4.47 1.89 -14.93
N LEU A 151 5.44 0.98 -15.02
CA LEU A 151 6.76 1.32 -15.56
C LEU A 151 6.70 1.66 -17.06
N ASN A 152 5.83 0.97 -17.81
CA ASN A 152 5.64 1.17 -19.23
C ASN A 152 4.21 0.81 -19.68
N GLN A 153 3.91 1.05 -20.96
CA GLN A 153 2.57 0.84 -21.53
C GLN A 153 2.13 -0.63 -21.55
N ASN A 154 3.07 -1.58 -21.60
CA ASN A 154 2.76 -3.01 -21.55
C ASN A 154 2.29 -3.41 -20.16
N ASP A 155 2.96 -2.94 -19.11
CA ASP A 155 2.56 -3.17 -17.72
C ASP A 155 1.19 -2.54 -17.42
N LEU A 156 0.95 -1.31 -17.90
CA LEU A 156 -0.37 -0.67 -17.82
C LEU A 156 -1.47 -1.53 -18.46
N THR A 157 -1.22 -1.99 -19.68
CA THR A 157 -2.17 -2.84 -20.43
C THR A 157 -2.40 -4.18 -19.73
N PHE A 158 -1.35 -4.76 -19.14
CA PHE A 158 -1.41 -5.98 -18.35
C PHE A 158 -2.39 -5.85 -17.17
N TYR A 159 -2.29 -4.74 -16.42
CA TYR A 159 -3.15 -4.48 -15.26
C TYR A 159 -4.58 -4.15 -15.66
N ILE A 160 -4.78 -3.27 -16.64
CA ILE A 160 -6.12 -2.92 -17.13
C ILE A 160 -6.90 -4.18 -17.57
N ASN A 161 -6.23 -5.12 -18.26
CA ASN A 161 -6.88 -6.34 -18.73
C ASN A 161 -7.19 -7.35 -17.63
N ARG A 162 -6.49 -7.29 -16.49
CA ARG A 162 -6.67 -8.22 -15.36
C ARG A 162 -7.56 -7.66 -14.27
N LEU A 163 -7.66 -6.35 -14.13
CA LEU A 163 -8.41 -5.70 -13.05
C LEU A 163 -9.83 -5.28 -13.48
N LYS A 164 -10.12 -5.23 -14.78
CA LYS A 164 -11.49 -5.06 -15.30
C LYS A 164 -12.38 -6.25 -14.98
#